data_AF-A0A2W4WRK1-F1
#
_entry.id   AF-A0A2W4WRK1-F1
#
_cell.length_a   1.000
_cell.length_b   1.000
_cell.length_c   1.000
_cell.angle_alpha   90.00
_cell.angle_beta   90.00
_cell.angle_gamma   90.00
#
_symmetry.space_group_name_H-M   'P 1'
#
loop_
_entity.id
_entity.type
_entity.pdbx_description
1 polymer ?
#
loop_
_entity_poly.entity_id
_entity_poly.type
_entity_poly.pdbx_seq_one_letter_code
_entity_poly.pdbx_strand_id
1 'polypeptide(L)'
;MAAGAAGDARPPLATGPISGEHAIGAESEPIATGEDVGNLAGAEWKEKFKLALDITEPATKDFYDRLLTLRTQVRNFVAHGAFGKNGQALSFHSEVGAVPLLLPHRQNKDRFRFGNGVDFLPPESMQLIHDFIAHMWAGKLSPAKIYVDSALPLILSYVGNGTYARAMKSDEEMNEFTEHLSHSFDDAVNMDF
;
A
#
# COMPACT_ATOMS: atom_id res chain seq x y z
N MET A 1 26.89 38.71 54.45
CA MET A 1 27.54 38.94 53.14
C MET A 1 27.20 37.76 52.25
N ALA A 2 26.77 38.06 51.04
CA ALA A 2 26.00 37.19 50.15
C ALA A 2 26.85 36.14 49.41
N ALA A 3 26.26 34.94 49.22
CA ALA A 3 26.38 34.03 48.06
C ALA A 3 25.46 32.83 48.41
N GLY A 4 24.37 32.50 47.70
CA GLY A 4 24.15 32.55 46.27
C GLY A 4 24.32 31.15 45.68
N ALA A 5 23.45 30.20 46.07
CA ALA A 5 23.37 28.88 45.44
C ALA A 5 21.91 28.63 45.01
N ALA A 6 21.67 28.85 43.72
CA ALA A 6 20.41 28.56 43.06
C ALA A 6 20.28 27.03 42.92
N GLY A 7 19.41 26.43 43.72
CA GLY A 7 18.93 25.06 43.49
C GLY A 7 17.80 25.11 42.46
N ASP A 8 18.15 24.79 41.21
CA ASP A 8 17.21 24.65 40.08
C ASP A 8 16.38 23.37 40.28
N ALA A 9 15.19 23.52 40.87
CA ALA A 9 14.23 22.45 41.05
C ALA A 9 13.50 22.17 39.72
N ARG A 10 14.01 21.22 38.93
CA ARG A 10 13.27 20.67 37.79
C ARG A 10 12.12 19.77 38.27
N PRO A 11 10.87 19.95 37.78
CA PRO A 11 9.80 18.98 37.95
C PRO A 11 9.93 17.83 36.90
N PRO A 12 9.12 16.76 37.01
CA PRO A 12 9.59 15.37 37.02
C PRO A 12 9.71 14.72 35.63
N LEU A 13 10.61 13.75 35.51
CA LEU A 13 10.56 12.74 34.43
C LEU A 13 9.62 11.62 34.85
N ALA A 14 8.33 11.82 34.58
CA ALA A 14 7.35 10.75 34.59
C ALA A 14 7.65 9.80 33.42
N THR A 15 8.29 8.67 33.72
CA THR A 15 8.35 7.51 32.81
C THR A 15 6.99 6.82 32.83
N GLY A 16 6.01 7.40 32.15
CA GLY A 16 4.79 6.70 31.78
C GLY A 16 5.08 5.67 30.68
N PRO A 17 4.39 4.53 30.65
CA PRO A 17 4.51 3.58 29.55
C PRO A 17 4.11 4.30 28.25
N ILE A 18 4.86 4.02 27.20
CA ILE A 18 4.62 4.52 25.85
C ILE A 18 3.35 3.82 25.33
N SER A 19 2.19 4.31 25.74
CA SER A 19 0.90 3.89 25.17
C SER A 19 0.81 4.48 23.76
N GLY A 20 1.35 3.74 22.81
CA GLY A 20 1.30 4.03 21.37
C GLY A 20 1.01 2.75 20.59
N GLU A 21 0.21 1.87 21.15
CA GLU A 21 -0.33 0.70 20.46
C GLU A 21 -1.85 0.83 20.44
N HIS A 22 -2.35 1.74 19.60
CA HIS A 22 -3.72 1.61 19.12
C HIS A 22 -3.73 0.37 18.22
N ALA A 23 -4.07 -0.76 18.84
CA ALA A 23 -4.64 -1.88 18.13
C ALA A 23 -5.89 -1.36 17.40
N ILE A 24 -5.76 -1.07 16.11
CA ILE A 24 -6.90 -0.80 15.24
C ILE A 24 -7.45 -2.17 14.88
N GLY A 25 -8.13 -2.79 15.85
CA GLY A 25 -8.98 -3.94 15.65
C GLY A 25 -10.36 -3.45 15.23
N ALA A 26 -10.78 -3.83 14.03
CA ALA A 26 -12.17 -4.08 13.63
C ALA A 26 -13.24 -2.97 13.69
N GLU A 27 -12.97 -1.71 14.06
CA GLU A 27 -13.97 -0.61 13.96
C GLU A 27 -13.33 0.71 13.50
N SER A 28 -12.90 0.80 12.25
CA SER A 28 -12.64 2.09 11.62
C SER A 28 -13.96 2.68 11.09
N GLU A 29 -14.20 3.97 11.30
CA GLU A 29 -15.37 4.65 10.73
C GLU A 29 -15.46 4.41 9.21
N PRO A 30 -16.67 4.16 8.68
CA PRO A 30 -16.84 3.87 7.26
C PRO A 30 -16.49 5.11 6.42
N ILE A 31 -15.72 4.90 5.37
CA ILE A 31 -15.34 5.95 4.41
C ILE A 31 -16.58 6.29 3.58
N ALA A 32 -17.30 7.33 3.97
CA ALA A 32 -18.62 7.64 3.42
C ALA A 32 -18.63 8.93 2.60
N THR A 33 -17.65 9.82 2.80
CA THR A 33 -17.60 11.13 2.15
C THR A 33 -16.40 11.28 1.22
N GLY A 34 -16.48 12.25 0.30
CA GLY A 34 -15.34 12.62 -0.54
C GLY A 34 -14.16 13.17 0.26
N GLU A 35 -14.41 13.79 1.41
CA GLU A 35 -13.37 14.27 2.32
C GLU A 35 -12.60 13.08 2.94
N ASP A 36 -13.31 12.05 3.39
CA ASP A 36 -12.71 10.82 3.92
C ASP A 36 -11.81 10.15 2.87
N VAL A 37 -12.30 10.06 1.63
CA VAL A 37 -11.53 9.54 0.49
C VAL A 37 -10.29 10.40 0.22
N GLY A 38 -10.42 11.72 0.25
CA GLY A 38 -9.31 12.65 0.04
C GLY A 38 -8.23 12.52 1.13
N ASN A 39 -8.64 12.46 2.39
CA ASN A 39 -7.77 12.25 3.53
C ASN A 39 -7.04 10.91 3.43
N LEU A 40 -7.76 9.83 3.12
CA LEU A 40 -7.15 8.52 2.90
C LEU A 40 -6.20 8.54 1.71
N ALA A 41 -6.54 9.18 0.60
CA ALA A 41 -5.68 9.24 -0.58
C ALA A 41 -4.32 9.88 -0.27
N GLY A 42 -4.28 10.88 0.61
CA GLY A 42 -3.05 11.50 1.10
C GLY A 42 -2.29 10.70 2.16
N ALA A 43 -2.92 9.70 2.78
CA ALA A 43 -2.33 8.90 3.85
C ALA A 43 -1.18 8.00 3.39
N GLU A 44 -0.34 7.61 4.34
CA GLU A 44 0.79 6.72 4.08
C GLU A 44 0.31 5.30 3.75
N TRP A 45 1.08 4.55 2.95
CA TRP A 45 0.73 3.17 2.57
C TRP A 45 0.43 2.27 3.77
N LYS A 46 1.16 2.44 4.87
CA LYS A 46 0.95 1.67 6.12
C LYS A 46 -0.43 1.90 6.74
N GLU A 47 -0.95 3.13 6.64
CA GLU A 47 -2.25 3.52 7.20
C GLU A 47 -3.36 2.95 6.31
N LYS A 48 -3.22 3.09 5.00
CA LYS A 48 -4.12 2.47 4.01
C LYS A 48 -4.21 0.96 4.19
N PHE A 49 -3.07 0.29 4.38
CA PHE A 49 -3.04 -1.16 4.56
C PHE A 49 -3.80 -1.58 5.81
N LYS A 50 -3.53 -0.95 6.97
CA LYS A 50 -4.18 -1.28 8.24
C LYS A 50 -5.67 -0.97 8.26
N LEU A 51 -6.09 0.00 7.46
CA LEU A 51 -7.50 0.34 7.31
C LEU A 51 -8.24 -0.71 6.45
N ALA A 52 -7.61 -1.18 5.37
CA ALA A 52 -8.22 -2.13 4.45
C ALA A 52 -8.14 -3.59 4.92
N LEU A 53 -7.11 -3.94 5.71
CA LEU A 53 -6.77 -5.30 6.08
C LEU A 53 -6.53 -5.43 7.58
N ASP A 54 -7.07 -6.51 8.15
CA ASP A 54 -6.93 -6.82 9.57
C ASP A 54 -5.54 -7.38 9.89
N ILE A 55 -4.68 -6.54 10.46
CA ILE A 55 -3.32 -6.91 10.87
C ILE A 55 -3.27 -7.71 12.18
N THR A 56 -4.41 -7.95 12.83
CA THR A 56 -4.46 -8.86 13.98
C THR A 56 -4.39 -10.32 13.54
N GLU A 57 -4.74 -10.60 12.27
CA GLU A 57 -4.54 -11.91 11.66
C GLU A 57 -3.04 -12.16 11.39
N PRO A 58 -2.45 -13.25 11.91
CA PRO A 58 -1.02 -13.51 11.78
C PRO A 58 -0.51 -13.58 10.33
N ALA A 59 -1.28 -14.18 9.42
CA ALA A 59 -0.92 -14.30 8.01
C ALA A 59 -0.87 -12.93 7.33
N THR A 60 -1.90 -12.11 7.53
CA THR A 60 -1.98 -10.75 7.01
C THR A 60 -0.88 -9.86 7.59
N LYS A 61 -0.52 -10.05 8.87
CA LYS A 61 0.60 -9.33 9.51
C LYS A 61 1.95 -9.69 8.89
N ASP A 62 2.22 -10.97 8.58
CA ASP A 62 3.47 -11.38 7.92
C ASP A 62 3.63 -10.68 6.57
N PHE A 63 2.57 -10.66 5.76
CA PHE A 63 2.57 -9.92 4.49
C PHE A 63 2.81 -8.42 4.70
N TYR A 64 2.14 -7.80 5.67
CA TYR A 64 2.35 -6.40 6.00
C TYR A 64 3.82 -6.07 6.30
N ASP A 65 4.48 -6.84 7.17
CA ASP A 65 5.87 -6.60 7.58
C ASP A 65 6.85 -6.79 6.39
N ARG A 66 6.64 -7.85 5.60
CA ARG A 66 7.48 -8.17 4.43
C ARG A 66 7.33 -7.13 3.31
N LEU A 67 6.10 -6.70 3.02
CA LEU A 67 5.83 -5.66 2.03
C LEU A 67 6.33 -4.29 2.47
N LEU A 68 6.25 -3.96 3.77
CA LEU A 68 6.82 -2.73 4.30
C LEU A 68 8.36 -2.70 4.14
N THR A 69 9.00 -3.84 4.39
CA THR A 69 10.43 -4.03 4.17
C THR A 69 10.78 -3.84 2.69
N LEU A 70 10.04 -4.48 1.79
CA LEU A 70 10.22 -4.35 0.34
C LEU A 70 10.04 -2.89 -0.13
N ARG A 71 8.98 -2.20 0.32
CA ARG A 71 8.74 -0.77 0.02
C ARG A 71 9.94 0.09 0.46
N THR A 72 10.49 -0.17 1.64
CA THR A 72 11.65 0.56 2.16
C THR A 72 12.90 0.31 1.32
N GLN A 73 13.14 -0.93 0.90
CA GLN A 73 14.25 -1.29 0.03
C GLN A 73 14.15 -0.59 -1.33
N VAL A 74 12.97 -0.62 -1.96
CA VAL A 74 12.70 0.06 -3.23
C VAL A 74 12.88 1.57 -3.10
N ARG A 75 12.30 2.18 -2.05
CA ARG A 75 12.45 3.63 -1.82
C ARG A 75 13.89 4.02 -1.60
N ASN A 76 14.63 3.28 -0.77
CA ASN A 76 16.04 3.57 -0.51
C ASN A 76 16.87 3.44 -1.78
N PHE A 77 16.60 2.44 -2.62
CA PHE A 77 17.22 2.29 -3.93
C PHE A 77 16.96 3.50 -4.83
N VAL A 78 15.71 3.95 -4.95
CA VAL A 78 15.31 5.10 -5.77
C VAL A 78 15.87 6.41 -5.22
N ALA A 79 15.78 6.63 -3.90
CA ALA A 79 16.24 7.85 -3.23
C ALA A 79 17.76 8.02 -3.28
N HIS A 80 18.52 6.92 -3.37
CA HIS A 80 19.96 6.95 -3.62
C HIS A 80 20.31 6.97 -5.11
N GLY A 81 19.34 7.29 -6.00
CA GLY A 81 19.58 7.51 -7.43
C GLY A 81 19.99 6.25 -8.20
N ALA A 82 19.56 5.06 -7.74
CA ALA A 82 20.09 3.77 -8.19
C ALA A 82 21.60 3.55 -7.92
N PHE A 83 22.28 4.48 -7.23
CA PHE A 83 23.62 4.25 -6.70
C PHE A 83 23.51 3.41 -5.42
N GLY A 84 23.39 2.09 -5.61
CA GLY A 84 23.43 1.16 -4.49
C GLY A 84 24.81 1.10 -3.82
N LYS A 85 24.83 0.75 -2.53
CA LYS A 85 26.04 0.34 -1.78
C LYS A 85 26.81 -0.86 -2.40
N ASN A 86 26.29 -1.44 -3.48
CA ASN A 86 26.80 -2.60 -4.20
C ASN A 86 27.32 -2.29 -5.62
N GLY A 87 27.68 -1.04 -5.92
CA GLY A 87 28.61 -0.71 -7.01
C GLY A 87 28.00 -0.53 -8.39
N GLN A 88 27.17 0.51 -8.57
CA GLN A 88 26.86 1.08 -9.89
C GLN A 88 27.43 2.50 -9.89
N ALA A 89 28.43 2.82 -10.74
CA ALA A 89 29.13 4.09 -10.64
C ALA A 89 29.88 4.59 -11.90
N LEU A 90 29.43 4.31 -13.13
CA LEU A 90 30.07 4.90 -14.31
C LEU A 90 29.06 5.43 -15.33
N SER A 91 29.22 6.72 -15.64
CA SER A 91 28.58 7.39 -16.77
C SER A 91 29.58 7.41 -17.93
N PHE A 92 29.29 6.70 -19.02
CA PHE A 92 30.11 6.74 -20.23
C PHE A 92 29.65 7.89 -21.11
N HIS A 93 30.55 8.79 -21.47
CA HIS A 93 30.29 9.80 -22.48
C HIS A 93 30.54 9.18 -23.86
N SER A 94 29.49 8.94 -24.64
CA SER A 94 29.61 8.74 -26.09
C SER A 94 29.30 10.05 -26.81
N GLU A 95 29.74 10.20 -28.06
CA GLU A 95 29.44 11.37 -28.91
C GLU A 95 27.92 11.62 -29.11
N VAL A 96 27.06 10.68 -28.68
CA VAL A 96 25.59 10.73 -28.82
C VAL A 96 24.85 10.96 -27.50
N GLY A 97 25.57 11.19 -26.39
CA GLY A 97 25.00 11.46 -25.06
C GLY A 97 25.34 10.40 -23.99
N ALA A 98 25.02 10.72 -22.73
CA ALA A 98 25.28 9.85 -21.57
C ALA A 98 24.25 8.73 -21.47
N VAL A 99 24.71 7.48 -21.50
CA VAL A 99 23.85 6.28 -21.37
C VAL A 99 24.21 5.56 -20.06
N PRO A 100 23.24 5.28 -19.18
CA PRO A 100 23.52 4.60 -17.91
C PRO A 100 23.98 3.16 -18.13
N LEU A 101 25.06 2.76 -17.45
CA LEU A 101 25.62 1.40 -17.51
C LEU A 101 25.36 0.65 -16.20
N LEU A 102 24.71 -0.50 -16.29
CA LEU A 102 24.48 -1.39 -15.14
C LEU A 102 25.64 -2.39 -15.01
N LEU A 103 26.26 -2.43 -13.84
CA LEU A 103 27.28 -3.43 -13.49
C LEU A 103 26.63 -4.62 -12.77
N PRO A 104 26.73 -5.85 -13.29
CA PRO A 104 26.17 -7.03 -12.63
C PRO A 104 26.96 -7.35 -11.36
N HIS A 105 26.34 -7.20 -10.20
CA HIS A 105 26.95 -7.65 -8.95
C HIS A 105 26.65 -9.14 -8.73
N ARG A 106 27.73 -9.93 -8.66
CA ARG A 106 27.86 -11.25 -8.01
C ARG A 106 27.58 -12.57 -8.74
N GLN A 107 27.01 -12.65 -9.95
CA GLN A 107 26.84 -13.98 -10.60
C GLN A 107 27.34 -14.11 -12.05
N ASN A 108 27.67 -13.02 -12.75
CA ASN A 108 28.25 -13.11 -14.09
C ASN A 108 29.10 -11.87 -14.37
N LYS A 109 30.44 -12.02 -14.33
CA LYS A 109 31.38 -10.90 -14.45
C LYS A 109 31.51 -10.34 -15.88
N ASP A 110 30.92 -11.00 -16.88
CA ASP A 110 31.24 -10.76 -18.29
C ASP A 110 30.12 -10.11 -19.13
N ARG A 111 29.03 -9.62 -18.52
CA ARG A 111 27.93 -8.98 -19.28
C ARG A 111 27.61 -7.57 -18.77
N PHE A 112 28.11 -6.57 -19.48
CA PHE A 112 27.62 -5.20 -19.39
C PHE A 112 26.28 -5.07 -20.11
N ARG A 113 25.32 -4.34 -19.53
CA ARG A 113 24.02 -4.07 -20.16
C ARG A 113 23.67 -2.60 -20.07
N PHE A 114 23.19 -2.05 -21.18
CA PHE A 114 22.64 -0.70 -21.29
C PHE A 114 21.11 -0.80 -21.22
N GLY A 115 20.47 0.01 -20.37
CA GLY A 115 19.01 0.07 -20.29
C GLY A 115 18.48 0.82 -19.08
N ASN A 116 17.31 1.44 -19.23
CA ASN A 116 16.51 1.97 -18.13
C ASN A 116 15.60 0.84 -17.63
N GLY A 117 16.14 -0.05 -16.79
CA GLY A 117 15.43 -1.27 -16.39
C GLY A 117 15.48 -1.50 -14.89
N VAL A 118 14.30 -1.61 -14.27
CA VAL A 118 14.11 -2.04 -12.88
C VAL A 118 14.38 -3.54 -12.79
N ASP A 119 15.64 -3.96 -12.97
CA ASP A 119 16.08 -5.35 -12.74
C ASP A 119 16.35 -5.62 -11.23
N PHE A 120 15.89 -4.73 -10.34
CA PHE A 120 16.22 -4.77 -8.92
C PHE A 120 15.21 -5.54 -8.06
N LEU A 121 14.02 -5.88 -8.56
CA LEU A 121 13.09 -6.73 -7.79
C LEU A 121 13.50 -8.18 -7.99
N PRO A 122 14.06 -8.87 -6.97
CA PRO A 122 14.33 -10.29 -7.07
C PRO A 122 13.03 -11.03 -7.41
N PRO A 123 13.07 -12.16 -8.14
CA PRO A 123 11.90 -12.98 -8.42
C PRO A 123 11.07 -13.28 -7.16
N GLU A 124 11.72 -13.41 -6.00
CA GLU A 124 11.11 -13.62 -4.70
C GLU A 124 10.24 -12.43 -4.23
N SER A 125 10.58 -11.20 -4.64
CA SER A 125 9.77 -10.01 -4.35
C SER A 125 8.51 -9.95 -5.20
N MET A 126 8.62 -10.34 -6.48
CA MET A 126 7.45 -10.48 -7.34
C MET A 126 6.54 -11.59 -6.81
N GLN A 127 7.12 -12.73 -6.42
CA GLN A 127 6.37 -13.82 -5.82
C GLN A 127 5.67 -13.38 -4.53
N LEU A 128 6.34 -12.62 -3.65
CA LEU A 128 5.71 -12.04 -2.45
C LEU A 128 4.47 -11.20 -2.78
N ILE A 129 4.54 -10.36 -3.83
CA ILE A 129 3.40 -9.54 -4.26
C ILE A 129 2.27 -10.44 -4.77
N HIS A 130 2.58 -11.45 -5.58
CA HIS A 130 1.58 -12.40 -6.08
C HIS A 130 0.92 -13.21 -4.95
N ASP A 131 1.71 -13.70 -4.00
CA ASP A 131 1.23 -14.44 -2.83
C ASP A 131 0.32 -13.57 -1.96
N PHE A 132 0.69 -12.30 -1.77
CA PHE A 132 -0.13 -11.34 -1.05
C PHE A 132 -1.48 -11.09 -1.75
N ILE A 133 -1.46 -10.87 -3.07
CA ILE A 133 -2.69 -10.66 -3.85
C ILE A 133 -3.59 -11.90 -3.76
N ALA A 134 -3.01 -13.10 -3.87
CA ALA A 134 -3.74 -14.35 -3.71
C ALA A 134 -4.35 -14.50 -2.31
N HIS A 135 -3.58 -14.19 -1.25
CA HIS A 135 -4.06 -14.19 0.13
C HIS A 135 -5.24 -13.23 0.32
N MET A 136 -5.13 -12.01 -0.20
CA MET A 136 -6.17 -10.99 -0.10
C MET A 136 -7.48 -11.45 -0.73
N TRP A 137 -7.41 -12.06 -1.91
CA TRP A 137 -8.60 -12.51 -2.66
C TRP A 137 -9.15 -13.87 -2.25
N ALA A 138 -8.37 -14.69 -1.55
CA ALA A 138 -8.85 -15.93 -0.94
C ALA A 138 -9.63 -15.69 0.36
N GLY A 139 -9.51 -14.49 0.95
CA GLY A 139 -10.11 -14.14 2.23
C GLY A 139 -11.43 -13.39 2.12
N LYS A 140 -11.74 -12.62 3.17
CA LYS A 140 -12.98 -11.83 3.32
C LYS A 140 -13.20 -10.75 2.24
N LEU A 141 -12.17 -10.45 1.45
CA LEU A 141 -12.23 -9.46 0.38
C LEU A 141 -12.53 -10.09 -0.98
N SER A 142 -12.80 -11.40 -1.08
CA SER A 142 -13.24 -12.03 -2.32
C SER A 142 -14.42 -11.30 -2.98
N PRO A 143 -15.45 -10.80 -2.27
CA PRO A 143 -16.54 -10.07 -2.92
C PRO A 143 -16.05 -8.73 -3.46
N ALA A 144 -15.17 -8.03 -2.73
CA ALA A 144 -14.61 -6.76 -3.22
C ALA A 144 -13.87 -6.93 -4.56
N LYS A 145 -13.22 -8.08 -4.78
CA LYS A 145 -12.59 -8.40 -6.07
C LYS A 145 -13.59 -8.36 -7.23
N ILE A 146 -14.76 -8.97 -7.06
CA ILE A 146 -15.81 -9.01 -8.08
C ILE A 146 -16.21 -7.58 -8.49
N TYR A 147 -16.39 -6.70 -7.51
CA TYR A 147 -16.73 -5.31 -7.79
C TYR A 147 -15.59 -4.54 -8.47
N VAL A 148 -14.34 -4.78 -8.08
CA VAL A 148 -13.17 -4.15 -8.73
C VAL A 148 -13.05 -4.61 -10.18
N ASP A 149 -13.30 -5.88 -10.45
CA ASP A 149 -13.21 -6.47 -11.79
C ASP A 149 -14.40 -6.08 -12.70
N SER A 150 -15.53 -5.63 -12.15
CA SER A 150 -16.73 -5.27 -12.92
C SER A 150 -16.63 -3.95 -13.68
N ALA A 151 -15.61 -3.13 -13.38
CA ALA A 151 -15.42 -1.78 -13.93
C ALA A 151 -16.57 -0.78 -13.64
N LEU A 152 -17.50 -1.13 -12.74
CA LEU A 152 -18.56 -0.22 -12.30
C LEU A 152 -17.99 0.92 -11.44
N PRO A 153 -18.53 2.15 -11.54
CA PRO A 153 -18.09 3.25 -10.71
C PRO A 153 -18.40 2.98 -9.23
N LEU A 154 -17.54 3.45 -8.33
CA LEU A 154 -17.85 3.48 -6.89
C LEU A 154 -18.87 4.57 -6.59
N ILE A 155 -19.97 4.20 -5.93
CA ILE A 155 -21.07 5.09 -5.55
C ILE A 155 -20.98 5.29 -4.03
N LEU A 156 -20.29 6.36 -3.60
CA LEU A 156 -19.99 6.58 -2.17
C LEU A 156 -21.22 6.57 -1.26
N SER A 157 -22.37 7.05 -1.73
CA SER A 157 -23.61 7.07 -0.95
C SER A 157 -24.12 5.68 -0.56
N TYR A 158 -23.70 4.62 -1.27
CA TYR A 158 -24.07 3.23 -0.95
C TYR A 158 -23.39 2.68 0.31
N VAL A 159 -22.41 3.40 0.84
CA VAL A 159 -21.85 3.13 2.16
C VAL A 159 -22.90 3.42 3.25
N GLY A 160 -23.56 4.58 3.16
CA GLY A 160 -24.48 5.06 4.20
C GLY A 160 -25.81 4.30 4.29
N ASN A 161 -26.26 3.68 3.19
CA ASN A 161 -27.46 2.83 3.18
C ASN A 161 -27.17 1.33 3.34
N GLY A 162 -25.90 0.98 3.59
CA GLY A 162 -25.45 -0.38 3.81
C GLY A 162 -25.49 -1.30 2.59
N THR A 163 -25.66 -0.76 1.37
CA THR A 163 -25.66 -1.57 0.13
C THR A 163 -24.36 -2.34 -0.02
N TYR A 164 -23.21 -1.68 0.12
CA TYR A 164 -21.92 -2.38 0.06
C TYR A 164 -21.75 -3.38 1.20
N ALA A 165 -22.22 -3.07 2.42
CA ALA A 165 -22.14 -3.99 3.56
C ALA A 165 -22.98 -5.26 3.33
N ARG A 166 -24.10 -5.18 2.61
CA ARG A 166 -24.88 -6.36 2.21
C ARG A 166 -24.16 -7.15 1.12
N ALA A 167 -23.72 -6.48 0.06
CA ALA A 167 -23.02 -7.11 -1.05
C ALA A 167 -21.70 -7.80 -0.62
N MET A 168 -21.00 -7.25 0.37
CA MET A 168 -19.75 -7.81 0.90
C MET A 168 -19.93 -9.09 1.75
N LYS A 169 -21.16 -9.59 1.94
CA LYS A 169 -21.40 -10.81 2.74
C LYS A 169 -20.94 -12.09 2.07
N SER A 170 -21.05 -12.17 0.74
CA SER A 170 -20.60 -13.31 -0.05
C SER A 170 -20.35 -12.93 -1.50
N ASP A 171 -19.70 -13.82 -2.24
CA ASP A 171 -19.46 -13.64 -3.67
C ASP A 171 -20.78 -13.61 -4.45
N GLU A 172 -21.77 -14.41 -4.06
CA GLU A 172 -23.11 -14.43 -4.69
C GLU A 172 -23.82 -13.08 -4.54
N GLU A 173 -23.88 -12.53 -3.32
CA GLU A 173 -24.52 -11.23 -3.05
C GLU A 173 -23.84 -10.08 -3.82
N MET A 174 -22.52 -10.14 -3.98
CA MET A 174 -21.80 -9.16 -4.79
C MET A 174 -22.08 -9.33 -6.27
N ASN A 175 -22.11 -10.55 -6.80
CA ASN A 175 -22.43 -10.80 -8.20
C ASN A 175 -23.83 -10.26 -8.54
N GLU A 176 -24.85 -10.62 -7.75
CA GLU A 176 -26.23 -10.12 -7.92
C GLU A 176 -26.28 -8.59 -7.91
N PHE A 177 -25.56 -7.96 -6.97
CA PHE A 177 -25.47 -6.51 -6.91
C PHE A 177 -24.80 -5.91 -8.14
N THR A 178 -23.67 -6.46 -8.61
CA THR A 178 -22.96 -5.96 -9.79
C THR A 178 -23.77 -6.15 -11.08
N GLU A 179 -24.45 -7.29 -11.24
CA GLU A 179 -25.32 -7.55 -12.38
C GLU A 179 -26.49 -6.56 -12.40
N HIS A 180 -27.17 -6.39 -11.27
CA HIS A 180 -28.27 -5.43 -11.17
C HIS A 180 -27.82 -4.00 -11.49
N LEU A 181 -26.68 -3.58 -10.95
CA LEU A 181 -26.15 -2.24 -11.19
C LEU A 181 -25.75 -2.07 -12.67
N SER A 182 -25.06 -3.05 -13.27
CA SER A 182 -24.70 -3.04 -14.69
C SER A 182 -25.94 -2.90 -15.58
N HIS A 183 -26.96 -3.72 -15.35
CA HIS A 183 -28.23 -3.63 -16.07
C HIS A 183 -28.88 -2.25 -15.93
N SER A 184 -28.88 -1.67 -14.73
CA SER A 184 -29.43 -0.32 -14.53
C SER A 184 -28.66 0.76 -15.31
N PHE A 185 -27.35 0.61 -15.49
CA PHE A 185 -26.56 1.52 -16.32
C PHE A 185 -26.85 1.30 -17.81
N ASP A 186 -26.93 0.05 -18.26
CA ASP A 186 -27.23 -0.29 -19.65
C ASP A 186 -28.63 0.18 -20.06
N ASP A 187 -29.63 -0.01 -19.19
CA ASP A 187 -30.99 0.48 -19.40
C ASP A 187 -31.04 2.01 -19.48
N ALA A 188 -30.25 2.72 -18.68
CA ALA A 188 -30.17 4.18 -18.74
C ALA A 188 -29.50 4.70 -20.02
N VAL A 189 -28.64 3.87 -20.66
CA VAL A 189 -28.04 4.17 -21.97
C VAL A 189 -29.01 3.82 -23.10
N ASN A 190 -29.82 2.78 -22.93
CA ASN A 190 -30.86 2.40 -23.86
C ASN A 190 -32.09 3.31 -23.68
N MET A 191 -32.03 4.50 -24.29
CA MET A 191 -33.04 5.58 -24.23
C MET A 191 -34.44 5.22 -24.79
N ASP A 192 -34.75 3.93 -24.98
CA ASP A 192 -36.00 3.41 -25.54
C ASP A 192 -37.07 3.06 -24.46
N PHE A 193 -36.93 3.62 -23.26
CA PHE A 193 -37.93 3.52 -22.18
C PHE A 193 -39.14 4.46 -22.35
#